data_AF-A0A3B0VQV3-F1
#
_entry.id   AF-A0A3B0VQV3-F1
#
_cell.length_a   1.000
_cell.length_b   1.000
_cell.length_c   1.000
_cell.angle_alpha   90.00
_cell.angle_beta   90.00
_cell.angle_gamma   90.00
#
_symmetry.space_group_name_H-M   'P 1'
#
loop_
_entity.id
_entity.type
_entity.pdbx_description
1 polymer ?
#
loop_
_entity_poly.entity_id
_entity_poly.type
_entity_poly.pdbx_seq_one_letter_code
_entity_poly.pdbx_strand_id
1 'polypeptide(L)' 'MKKNKDEMEDELRPEYDLRSLRVRRIGHERTAFNGQIIQLAPDVAELFPNSESVNEALRFLIRVTRGNQTSTENVTAGN' A
#
# COMPACT_ATOMS: atom_id res chain seq x y z
N MET A 1 -31.04 -41.94 -8.55
CA MET A 1 -29.96 -41.03 -8.12
C MET A 1 -30.39 -40.33 -6.83
N LYS A 2 -29.69 -40.55 -5.71
CA LYS A 2 -29.87 -39.78 -4.47
C LYS A 2 -28.59 -38.99 -4.23
N LYS A 3 -28.72 -37.69 -4.05
CA LYS A 3 -27.63 -36.75 -3.77
C LYS A 3 -27.19 -36.99 -2.32
N ASN A 4 -25.98 -37.49 -2.11
CA ASN A 4 -25.35 -37.44 -0.79
C ASN A 4 -24.87 -36.00 -0.60
N LYS A 5 -25.73 -35.21 0.02
CA LYS A 5 -25.36 -33.94 0.59
C LYS A 5 -24.62 -34.33 1.86
N ASP A 6 -23.29 -34.35 1.80
CA ASP A 6 -22.45 -34.46 3.00
C ASP A 6 -22.74 -33.23 3.86
N GLU A 7 -23.78 -33.37 4.69
CA GLU A 7 -24.00 -32.58 5.88
C GLU A 7 -22.91 -33.02 6.85
N MET A 8 -21.68 -32.53 6.63
CA MET A 8 -20.70 -32.48 7.70
C MET A 8 -21.32 -31.60 8.78
N GLU A 9 -21.93 -32.23 9.77
CA GLU A 9 -22.45 -31.53 10.94
C GLU A 9 -21.31 -30.68 11.50
N ASP A 10 -21.59 -29.39 11.70
CA ASP A 10 -20.63 -28.44 12.23
C ASP A 10 -20.39 -28.81 13.71
N GLU A 11 -19.36 -29.61 13.96
CA GLU A 11 -18.98 -30.10 15.31
C GLU A 11 -18.48 -28.96 16.23
N LEU A 12 -18.40 -27.72 15.71
CA LEU A 12 -17.98 -26.57 16.48
C LEU A 12 -19.06 -26.15 17.48
N ARG A 13 -18.61 -25.70 18.66
CA ARG A 13 -19.51 -25.11 19.64
C ARG A 13 -20.10 -23.80 19.09
N PRO A 14 -21.31 -23.40 19.50
CA PRO A 14 -21.96 -22.18 19.01
C PRO A 14 -21.13 -20.90 19.16
N GLU A 15 -20.20 -20.85 20.12
CA GLU A 15 -19.31 -19.71 20.34
C GLU A 15 -18.21 -19.58 19.27
N TYR A 16 -17.95 -20.63 18.49
CA TYR A 16 -16.91 -20.66 17.45
C TYR A 16 -17.53 -20.61 16.04
N ASP A 17 -18.21 -19.51 15.69
CA ASP A 17 -18.69 -19.29 14.31
C ASP A 17 -17.59 -18.75 13.39
N LEU A 18 -16.93 -19.68 12.69
CA LEU A 18 -15.86 -19.35 11.74
C LEU A 18 -16.38 -18.77 10.41
N ARG A 19 -17.69 -18.79 10.14
CA ARG A 19 -18.27 -18.30 8.87
C ARG A 19 -18.17 -16.78 8.73
N SER A 20 -18.12 -16.08 9.86
CA SER A 20 -17.97 -14.62 9.93
C SER A 20 -16.53 -14.14 9.70
N LEU A 21 -15.55 -15.03 9.76
CA LEU A 21 -14.14 -14.67 9.67
C LEU A 21 -13.71 -14.45 8.22
N ARG A 22 -12.93 -13.39 7.99
CA ARG A 22 -12.31 -13.14 6.68
C ARG A 22 -11.11 -14.06 6.52
N VAL A 23 -11.15 -14.94 5.51
CA VAL A 23 -10.04 -15.84 5.18
C VAL A 23 -8.84 -15.03 4.67
N ARG A 24 -7.72 -15.08 5.41
CA ARG A 24 -6.42 -14.58 4.96
C ARG A 24 -5.57 -15.77 4.52
N ARG A 25 -5.09 -15.79 3.27
CA ARG A 25 -4.14 -16.82 2.82
C ARG A 25 -2.78 -16.59 3.48
N ILE A 26 -2.32 -17.56 4.27
CA ILE A 26 -1.01 -17.58 4.94
C ILE A 26 -0.07 -18.48 4.11
N GLY A 27 1.17 -18.04 3.86
CA GLY A 27 2.17 -18.81 3.12
C GLY A 27 3.44 -18.01 2.81
N HIS A 28 4.57 -18.70 2.70
CA HIS A 28 5.94 -18.16 2.60
C HIS A 28 6.16 -17.24 1.38
N GLU A 29 5.33 -17.33 0.33
CA GLU A 29 5.41 -16.49 -0.87
C GLU A 29 4.49 -15.25 -0.88
N ARG A 30 3.84 -14.94 0.26
CA ARG A 30 2.86 -13.83 0.34
C ARG A 30 3.28 -12.73 1.31
N THR A 31 4.58 -12.48 1.43
CA THR A 31 5.13 -11.49 2.37
C THR A 31 4.90 -10.04 1.97
N ALA A 32 4.57 -9.74 0.72
CA ALA A 32 4.03 -8.44 0.33
C ALA A 32 3.37 -8.58 -1.04
N PHE A 33 2.28 -7.84 -1.29
CA PHE A 33 1.93 -7.53 -2.68
C PHE A 33 3.17 -6.90 -3.32
N ASN A 34 3.57 -7.42 -4.48
CA ASN A 34 4.82 -7.17 -5.20
C ASN A 34 5.19 -5.67 -5.33
N GLY A 35 5.74 -5.08 -4.27
CA GLY A 35 6.05 -3.65 -4.20
C GLY A 35 6.90 -3.34 -2.97
N GLN A 36 7.84 -2.40 -3.13
CA GLN A 36 8.67 -1.92 -2.05
C GLN A 36 7.80 -1.15 -1.04
N ILE A 37 7.81 -1.58 0.23
CA ILE A 37 7.10 -0.89 1.31
C ILE A 37 7.99 0.28 1.76
N ILE A 38 7.45 1.50 1.66
CA ILE A 38 8.09 2.72 2.16
C ILE A 38 7.29 3.18 3.37
N GLN A 39 7.92 3.15 4.54
CA GLN A 39 7.33 3.63 5.77
C GLN A 39 7.52 5.15 5.88
N LEU A 40 6.41 5.87 6.10
CA LEU A 40 6.44 7.30 6.39
C LEU A 40 6.63 7.53 7.89
N ALA A 41 7.24 8.67 8.24
CA ALA A 41 7.28 9.13 9.61
C ALA A 41 5.85 9.48 10.12
N PRO A 42 5.58 9.40 11.43
CA PRO A 42 4.23 9.58 11.98
C PRO A 42 3.61 10.95 11.64
N ASP A 43 4.40 12.01 11.77
CA ASP A 43 4.04 13.38 11.44
C ASP A 43 3.67 13.54 9.95
N VAL A 44 4.41 12.90 9.06
CA VAL A 44 4.12 12.91 7.62
C VAL A 44 2.85 12.11 7.31
N ALA A 45 2.66 10.96 7.96
CA ALA A 45 1.47 10.14 7.78
C ALA A 45 0.18 10.82 8.28
N GLU A 46 0.27 11.67 9.32
CA GLU A 46 -0.85 12.48 9.79
C GLU A 46 -1.26 13.56 8.78
N LEU A 47 -0.29 14.14 8.06
CA LEU A 47 -0.54 15.19 7.07
C LEU A 47 -0.99 14.63 5.70
N PHE A 48 -0.54 13.43 5.34
CA PHE A 48 -0.80 12.82 4.04
C PHE A 48 -1.65 11.54 4.18
N PRO A 49 -2.97 11.61 3.93
CA PRO A 49 -3.89 10.50 4.20
C PRO A 49 -3.77 9.32 3.23
N ASN A 50 -3.08 9.48 2.08
CA ASN A 50 -2.91 8.41 1.10
C ASN A 50 -1.62 8.58 0.27
N SER A 51 -1.23 7.50 -0.41
CA SER A 51 -0.03 7.48 -1.26
C SER A 51 -0.08 8.45 -2.43
N GLU A 52 -1.26 8.72 -2.99
CA GLU A 52 -1.40 9.65 -4.11
C GLU A 52 -1.01 11.07 -3.71
N SER A 53 -1.45 11.52 -2.54
CA SER A 53 -1.14 12.85 -2.01
C SER A 53 0.37 13.04 -1.75
N VAL A 54 1.06 12.01 -1.24
CA VAL A 54 2.52 12.01 -1.06
C VAL A 54 3.22 12.08 -2.41
N ASN A 55 2.81 11.25 -3.37
CA ASN A 55 3.43 11.18 -4.69
C ASN A 55 3.30 12.51 -5.44
N GLU A 56 2.13 13.16 -5.39
CA GLU A 56 1.93 14.46 -6.03
C GLU A 56 2.78 15.56 -5.39
N ALA A 57 2.89 15.60 -4.06
CA ALA A 57 3.77 16.55 -3.37
C ALA A 57 5.24 16.38 -3.76
N LEU A 58 5.74 15.14 -3.81
CA LEU A 58 7.11 14.85 -4.23
C LEU A 58 7.34 15.19 -5.71
N ARG A 59 6.39 14.90 -6.59
CA ARG A 59 6.45 15.28 -8.01
C ARG A 59 6.48 16.79 -8.19
N PHE A 60 5.68 17.53 -7.42
CA PHE A 60 5.69 18.99 -7.43
C PHE A 60 7.07 19.53 -7.02
N LEU A 61 7.65 19.02 -5.93
CA LEU A 61 8.98 19.41 -5.48
C LEU A 61 10.06 19.12 -6.54
N ILE A 62 9.99 17.98 -7.23
CA ILE A 62 10.89 17.66 -8.34
C ILE A 62 10.77 18.68 -9.49
N ARG A 63 9.55 19.12 -9.83
CA ARG A 63 9.34 20.14 -10.88
C ARG A 63 9.93 21.49 -10.50
N VAL A 64 9.70 21.92 -9.26
CA VAL A 64 10.23 23.19 -8.73
C VAL A 64 11.76 23.17 -8.70
N THR A 65 12.35 22.09 -8.18
CA THR A 65 13.80 21.98 -8.09
C THR A 65 14.46 21.94 -9.46
N ARG A 66 13.91 21.21 -10.43
CA ARG A 66 14.42 21.18 -11.82
C ARG A 66 14.32 22.53 -12.52
N GLY A 67 13.23 23.28 -12.34
CA GLY A 67 13.08 24.63 -12.88
C GLY A 67 14.15 25.60 -12.36
N ASN A 68 14.64 25.38 -11.14
CA ASN A 68 15.71 26.18 -10.54
C ASN A 68 17.13 25.76 -10.97
N GLN A 69 17.32 24.57 -11.56
CA GLN A 69 18.64 24.16 -12.08
C GLN A 69 18.96 24.81 -13.42
N THR A 70 17.95 25.11 -14.24
CA THR A 70 18.15 25.77 -15.55
C THR A 70 18.53 27.25 -15.45
N SER A 71 18.33 27.88 -14.28
CA SER A 71 18.74 29.27 -14.03
C SER A 71 20.16 29.39 -13.47
N THR A 72 20.75 28.30 -12.94
CA THR A 72 22.12 28.31 -12.39
C THR A 72 23.20 27.99 -13.43
N GLU A 73 22.87 27.36 -14.55
CA GLU A 73 23.85 27.04 -15.61
C GLU A 73 24.12 28.22 -16.57
N ASN A 74 23.19 29.16 -16.73
CA ASN A 74 23.33 30.29 -17.67
C ASN A 74 24.15 31.48 -17.12
N VAL A 75 24.53 31.48 -15.85
CA VAL A 75 25.31 32.58 -15.24
C VAL A 75 26.82 32.32 -15.32
N THR A 76 27.26 31.07 -15.49
CA THR A 76 28.69 30.72 -15.55
C THR A 76 29.27 30.73 -16.97
N ALA A 77 28.44 30.70 -18.01
CA ALA A 77 28.87 30.70 -19.42
C ALA A 77 29.00 32.10 -20.06
N GLY A 78 28.96 33.16 -19.24
CA GLY A 78 29.05 34.55 -19.70
C GLY A 78 29.91 35.40 -18.78
N ASN A 79 31.22 35.15 -18.75
CA ASN A 79 32.27 36.08 -18.37
C ASN A 79 33.58 35.66 -19.05
#